data_AF-A0A416ZLW9-F1
#
_entry.id   AF-A0A416ZLW9-F1
#
_cell.length_a   1.000
_cell.length_b   1.000
_cell.length_c   1.000
_cell.angle_alpha   90.00
_cell.angle_beta   90.00
_cell.angle_gamma   90.00
#
_symmetry.space_group_name_H-M   'P 1'
#
loop_
_entity.id
_entity.type
_entity.pdbx_description
1 polymer ?
#
loop_
_entity_poly.entity_id
_entity_poly.type
_entity_poly.pdbx_seq_one_letter_code
_entity_poly.pdbx_strand_id
1 'polypeptide(L)'
;MGILWHISRLGEKMRKQECVIKVPGLNEKFRFKVPDHMSIAEVISLLAVLIKEEYPEAEIQAESMELYQARTGKKADRTQCLAELEISEQEEWILA
;
A
#
# COMPACT_ATOMS: atom_id res chain seq x y z
N MET A 1 9.64 11.75 10.78
CA MET A 1 9.75 10.54 11.63
C MET A 1 8.42 10.11 12.29
N GLY A 2 7.24 10.42 11.72
CA GLY A 2 5.94 10.15 12.38
C GLY A 2 5.18 8.91 11.87
N ILE A 3 5.35 8.55 10.60
CA ILE A 3 4.44 7.63 9.88
C ILE A 3 4.76 6.16 10.15
N LEU A 4 6.06 5.80 10.23
CA LEU A 4 6.51 4.45 10.61
C LEU A 4 6.03 4.02 12.02
N TRP A 5 5.77 4.99 12.90
CA TRP A 5 5.38 4.74 14.29
C TRP A 5 3.90 4.38 14.44
N HIS A 6 3.00 4.99 13.65
CA HIS A 6 1.56 4.77 13.82
C HIS A 6 1.13 3.35 13.42
N ILE A 7 1.70 2.81 12.34
CA ILE A 7 1.48 1.44 11.88
C ILE A 7 2.12 0.40 12.82
N SER A 8 3.21 0.78 13.51
CA SER A 8 3.88 -0.09 14.48
C SER A 8 3.00 -0.39 15.70
N ARG A 9 2.24 0.61 16.18
CA ARG A 9 1.54 0.55 17.47
C ARG A 9 0.22 -0.26 17.48
N LEU A 10 -0.40 -0.50 16.32
CA LEU A 10 -1.68 -1.24 16.22
C LEU A 10 -1.55 -2.78 16.21
N GLY A 11 -0.35 -3.36 16.25
CA GLY A 11 -0.19 -4.78 15.91
C GLY A 11 1.00 -5.52 16.51
N GLU A 12 1.21 -5.44 17.82
CA GLU A 12 2.22 -6.29 18.49
C GLU A 12 1.87 -7.80 18.48
N LYS A 13 0.64 -8.18 18.06
CA LYS A 13 0.20 -9.59 17.95
C LYS A 13 -0.23 -10.03 16.55
N MET A 14 -0.21 -9.15 15.54
CA MET A 14 -0.72 -9.46 14.20
C MET A 14 0.42 -9.66 13.20
N ARG A 15 0.29 -10.64 12.31
CA ARG A 15 1.26 -10.88 11.24
C ARG A 15 1.18 -9.70 10.25
N LYS A 16 2.31 -9.03 10.06
CA LYS A 16 2.45 -7.90 9.15
C LYS A 16 3.28 -8.34 7.96
N GLN A 17 2.96 -7.80 6.80
CA GLN A 17 3.69 -8.02 5.57
C GLN A 17 4.27 -6.70 5.09
N GLU A 18 5.56 -6.69 4.72
CA GLU A 18 6.15 -5.51 4.09
C GLU A 18 5.73 -5.46 2.62
N CYS A 19 5.20 -4.32 2.20
CA CYS A 19 4.77 -4.05 0.84
C CYS A 19 5.50 -2.81 0.32
N VAL A 20 6.05 -2.89 -0.89
CA VAL A 20 6.75 -1.79 -1.55
C VAL A 20 5.85 -1.21 -2.64
N ILE A 21 5.41 0.03 -2.45
CA ILE A 21 4.51 0.75 -3.35
C ILE A 21 5.27 1.84 -4.09
N LYS A 22 5.09 1.90 -5.41
CA LYS A 22 5.47 3.01 -6.28
C LYS A 22 4.24 3.80 -6.65
N VAL A 23 4.33 5.11 -6.50
CA VAL A 23 3.27 6.04 -6.93
C VAL A 23 3.81 6.80 -8.15
N PRO A 24 3.24 6.62 -9.35
CA PRO A 24 3.61 7.41 -10.52
C PRO A 24 3.45 8.91 -10.22
N GLY A 25 4.41 9.72 -10.68
CA GLY A 25 4.42 11.17 -10.44
C GLY A 25 5.20 11.60 -9.19
N LEU A 26 5.29 10.76 -8.15
CA LEU A 26 6.09 11.05 -6.96
C LEU A 26 7.53 10.54 -7.06
N ASN A 27 7.82 9.65 -8.02
CA ASN A 27 9.13 9.04 -8.27
C ASN A 27 9.84 8.44 -7.02
N GLU A 28 9.07 8.16 -5.97
CA GLU A 28 9.53 7.57 -4.73
C GLU A 28 8.90 6.18 -4.51
N LYS A 29 9.62 5.34 -3.77
CA LYS A 29 9.14 4.04 -3.31
C LYS A 29 8.78 4.16 -1.84
N PHE A 30 7.54 3.82 -1.52
CA PHE A 30 7.04 3.80 -0.17
C PHE A 30 7.02 2.36 0.34
N ARG A 31 7.54 2.14 1.56
CA ARG A 31 7.52 0.83 2.21
C ARG A 31 6.56 0.86 3.39
N PHE A 32 5.59 -0.04 3.39
CA PHE A 32 4.58 -0.13 4.44
C PHE A 32 4.57 -1.53 5.05
N LYS A 33 4.34 -1.60 6.36
CA LYS A 33 4.10 -2.86 7.08
C LYS A 33 2.63 -3.01 7.38
N VAL A 34 1.90 -3.67 6.50
CA VAL A 34 0.44 -3.72 6.56
C VAL A 34 -0.02 -5.08 7.12
N PRO A 35 -1.11 -5.16 7.90
CA PRO A 35 -1.64 -6.45 8.33
C PRO A 35 -2.02 -7.32 7.13
N ASP A 36 -1.67 -8.60 7.18
CA ASP A 36 -1.80 -9.54 6.05
C ASP A 36 -3.26 -9.82 5.62
N HIS A 37 -4.20 -9.72 6.56
CA HIS A 37 -5.65 -9.87 6.34
C HIS A 37 -6.35 -8.61 5.84
N MET A 38 -5.65 -7.47 5.75
CA MET A 38 -6.25 -6.23 5.25
C MET A 38 -6.55 -6.37 3.76
N SER A 39 -7.76 -5.97 3.36
CA SER A 39 -8.15 -6.00 1.96
C SER A 39 -7.39 -4.96 1.15
N ILE A 40 -7.17 -5.22 -0.14
CA ILE A 40 -6.48 -4.28 -1.02
C ILE A 40 -7.21 -2.95 -1.12
N ALA A 41 -8.55 -2.95 -1.04
CA ALA A 41 -9.32 -1.71 -0.93
C ALA A 41 -8.89 -0.85 0.27
N GLU A 42 -8.78 -1.46 1.46
CA GLU A 42 -8.35 -0.78 2.68
C GLU A 42 -6.89 -0.33 2.58
N VAL A 43 -6.01 -1.15 1.98
CA VAL A 43 -4.62 -0.76 1.71
C VAL A 43 -4.57 0.48 0.83
N ILE A 44 -5.30 0.51 -0.29
CA ILE A 44 -5.35 1.66 -1.20
C ILE A 44 -5.86 2.90 -0.47
N SER A 45 -6.93 2.79 0.33
CA SER A 45 -7.44 3.90 1.11
C SER A 45 -6.42 4.45 2.11
N LEU A 46 -5.70 3.56 2.80
CA LEU A 46 -4.65 3.96 3.74
C LEU A 46 -3.49 4.65 3.02
N LEU A 47 -3.04 4.11 1.88
CA LEU A 47 -2.00 4.71 1.05
C LEU A 47 -2.41 6.10 0.56
N ALA A 48 -3.64 6.25 0.05
CA ALA A 48 -4.14 7.53 -0.44
C ALA A 48 -4.14 8.62 0.65
N VAL A 49 -4.55 8.27 1.88
CA VAL A 49 -4.49 9.19 3.03
C VAL A 49 -3.04 9.57 3.34
N LEU A 50 -2.14 8.59 3.43
CA LEU A 50 -0.74 8.84 3.77
C LEU A 50 -0.03 9.72 2.73
N ILE A 51 -0.26 9.44 1.45
CA ILE A 51 0.34 10.22 0.38
C ILE A 51 -0.22 11.65 0.36
N LYS A 52 -1.52 11.83 0.62
CA LYS A 52 -2.12 13.17 0.71
C LYS A 52 -1.65 13.97 1.92
N GLU A 53 -1.31 13.31 3.03
CA GLU A 53 -0.69 13.97 4.18
C GLU A 53 0.74 14.44 3.88
N GLU A 54 1.51 13.67 3.12
CA GLU A 54 2.89 13.99 2.76
C GLU A 54 2.99 14.94 1.55
N TYR A 55 2.09 14.78 0.58
CA TYR A 55 1.97 15.56 -0.66
C TYR A 55 0.52 16.05 -0.84
N PRO A 56 0.10 17.11 -0.13
CA PRO A 56 -1.26 17.65 -0.23
C PRO A 56 -1.67 18.10 -1.64
N GLU A 57 -0.69 18.45 -2.47
CA GLU A 57 -0.84 18.84 -3.86
C GLU A 57 -1.11 17.66 -4.81
N ALA A 58 -0.91 16.42 -4.36
CA ALA A 58 -1.18 15.23 -5.16
C ALA A 58 -2.71 15.04 -5.31
N GLU A 59 -3.20 15.04 -6.55
CA GLU A 59 -4.59 14.73 -6.87
C GLU A 59 -4.86 13.22 -6.75
N ILE A 60 -5.00 12.74 -5.52
CA ILE A 60 -5.25 11.33 -5.21
C ILE A 60 -6.69 11.10 -4.78
N GLN A 61 -7.38 10.21 -5.49
CA GLN A 61 -8.73 9.73 -5.16
C GLN A 61 -8.70 8.22 -4.94
N ALA A 62 -8.86 7.79 -3.68
CA ALA A 62 -8.74 6.37 -3.30
C ALA A 62 -9.72 5.47 -4.06
N GLU A 63 -10.92 5.94 -4.39
CA GLU A 63 -11.89 5.13 -5.14
C GLU A 63 -11.42 4.84 -6.57
N SER A 64 -10.68 5.76 -7.20
CA SER A 64 -10.19 5.59 -8.58
C SER A 64 -8.85 4.89 -8.67
N MET A 65 -8.10 4.77 -7.57
CA MET A 65 -6.79 4.13 -7.58
C MET A 65 -6.88 2.60 -7.62
N GLU A 66 -5.93 2.01 -8.33
CA GLU A 66 -5.77 0.57 -8.51
C GLU A 66 -4.33 0.16 -8.21
N LEU A 67 -4.18 -1.10 -7.78
CA LEU A 67 -2.89 -1.64 -7.41
C LEU A 67 -2.45 -2.69 -8.45
N TYR A 68 -1.26 -2.52 -8.98
CA TYR A 68 -0.69 -3.37 -10.03
C TYR A 68 0.64 -3.98 -9.59
N GLN A 69 0.85 -5.26 -9.84
CA GLN A 69 2.13 -5.91 -9.61
C GLN A 69 3.13 -5.40 -10.66
N ALA A 70 4.21 -4.72 -10.24
CA ALA A 70 5.12 -4.04 -11.15
C ALA A 70 5.79 -4.98 -12.15
N ARG A 71 6.08 -6.22 -11.74
CA ARG A 71 6.77 -7.22 -12.56
C ARG A 71 5.91 -7.75 -13.70
N THR A 72 4.61 -7.94 -13.46
CA THR A 72 3.70 -8.66 -14.37
C THR A 72 2.64 -7.75 -14.99
N GLY A 73 2.43 -6.56 -14.44
CA GLY A 73 1.30 -5.68 -14.76
C GLY A 73 -0.05 -6.22 -14.27
N LYS A 74 -0.06 -7.30 -13.47
CA LYS A 74 -1.31 -7.89 -12.98
C LYS A 74 -1.97 -6.96 -11.97
N LYS A 75 -3.23 -6.60 -12.24
CA LYS A 75 -4.08 -5.85 -11.31
C LYS A 75 -4.47 -6.73 -10.11
N ALA A 76 -4.37 -6.17 -8.91
CA ALA A 76 -4.91 -6.78 -7.69
C ALA A 76 -6.43 -6.63 -7.62
N ASP A 77 -7.11 -7.68 -7.17
CA ASP A 77 -8.53 -7.58 -6.83
C ASP A 77 -8.67 -6.81 -5.50
N ARG A 78 -9.58 -5.84 -5.46
CA ARG A 78 -9.80 -4.99 -4.29
C ARG A 78 -10.39 -5.76 -3.11
N THR A 79 -11.03 -6.90 -3.37
CA THR A 79 -11.63 -7.78 -2.35
C THR A 79 -10.63 -8.76 -1.74
N GLN A 80 -9.51 -9.01 -2.42
CA GLN A 80 -8.45 -9.87 -1.91
C GLN A 80 -7.69 -9.18 -0.77
N CYS A 81 -7.06 -9.98 0.08
CA CYS A 81 -6.10 -9.49 1.08
C CYS A 81 -4.66 -9.69 0.62
N LEU A 82 -3.72 -9.02 1.29
CA LEU A 82 -2.29 -9.11 0.99
C LEU A 82 -1.76 -10.54 1.11
N ALA A 83 -2.28 -11.32 2.06
CA ALA A 83 -1.94 -12.73 2.25
C ALA A 83 -2.32 -13.59 1.04
N GLU A 84 -3.48 -13.35 0.43
CA GLU A 84 -3.95 -14.08 -0.76
C GLU A 84 -3.17 -13.75 -2.02
N LEU A 85 -2.59 -12.55 -2.08
CA LEU A 85 -1.72 -12.11 -3.17
C LEU A 85 -0.26 -12.57 -3.01
N GLU A 86 0.07 -13.25 -1.91
CA GLU A 86 1.42 -13.73 -1.59
C GLU A 86 2.48 -12.62 -1.68
N ILE A 87 2.13 -11.38 -1.30
CA ILE A 87 2.96 -10.19 -1.54
C ILE A 87 4.32 -10.33 -0.83
N SER A 88 5.36 -10.61 -1.59
CA SER A 88 6.72 -10.73 -1.06
C SER A 88 7.31 -9.33 -0.79
N GLU A 89 8.19 -9.23 0.21
CA GLU A 89 8.96 -8.00 0.49
C GLU A 89 9.88 -7.62 -0.69
N GLN A 90 10.14 -8.56 -1.60
CA GLN A 90 10.93 -8.35 -2.82
C GLN A 90 10.09 -7.86 -4.00
N GLU A 91 8.76 -7.82 -3.83
CA GLU A 91 7.84 -7.50 -4.90
C GLU A 91 7.37 -6.05 -4.83
N GLU A 92 7.45 -5.37 -5.97
CA GLU A 92 7.03 -3.98 -6.10
C GLU A 92 5.63 -3.91 -6.68
N TRP A 93 4.83 -3.01 -6.13
CA TRP A 93 3.48 -2.71 -6.59
C TRP A 93 3.39 -1.25 -7.02
N ILE A 94 2.53 -0.98 -7.99
CA ILE A 94 2.29 0.35 -8.54
C ILE A 94 0.87 0.75 -8.18
N LEU A 95 0.73 1.90 -7.54
CA LEU A 95 -0.55 2.51 -7.21
C LEU A 95 -0.87 3.55 -8.30
N ALA A 96 -1.84 3.27 -9.17
CA ALA A 96 -2.16 4.09 -10.35
C ALA A 96 -3.67 4.32 -10.50
#